data_AF-A0A1I5IBT5-F1
#
_entry.id   AF-A0A1I5IBT5-F1
#
_cell.length_a   1.000
_cell.length_b   1.000
_cell.length_c   1.000
_cell.angle_alpha   90.00
_cell.angle_beta   90.00
_cell.angle_gamma   90.00
#
_symmetry.space_group_name_H-M   'P 1'
#
loop_
_entity.id
_entity.type
_entity.pdbx_description
1 polymer ?
#
loop_
_entity_poly.entity_id
_entity_poly.type
_entity_poly.pdbx_seq_one_letter_code
_entity_poly.pdbx_strand_id
1 'polypeptide(L)'
;MVARPADVAKVAEHGWLQRGESFHRIFERRPGYLASTVAGRTSVPHTPVNPVPKCTQEVSETYLKPSELTARGGHLGDEWVHDWGIRGWASAADGGRLAVQVADVLAAGNGYAWLVATNQRIAVVIPARFVDLPPHQIPPPAPLPGLNTSLITWWQQPPNAVAGIRDVLLGRTIAGDPFVSIDFADGSNLLLRQ
;
A
#
# COMPACT_ATOMS: atom_id res chain seq x y z
N MET A 1 15.90 -4.13 -9.56
CA MET A 1 15.27 -5.34 -8.98
C MET A 1 14.06 -4.91 -8.15
N VAL A 2 12.89 -5.50 -8.42
CA VAL A 2 11.67 -5.31 -7.63
C VAL A 2 11.90 -6.02 -6.29
N ALA A 3 12.00 -5.27 -5.19
CA ALA A 3 12.16 -5.88 -3.86
C ALA A 3 10.99 -6.83 -3.58
N ARG A 4 11.27 -7.96 -2.93
CA ARG A 4 10.27 -8.92 -2.45
C ARG A 4 9.96 -8.65 -0.97
N PRO A 5 8.86 -9.19 -0.41
CA PRO A 5 8.57 -9.08 1.03
C PRO A 5 9.76 -9.48 1.92
N ALA A 6 10.48 -10.55 1.57
CA ALA A 6 11.66 -11.00 2.31
C ALA A 6 12.82 -9.99 2.28
N ASP A 7 12.97 -9.22 1.21
CA ASP A 7 14.01 -8.18 1.12
C ASP A 7 13.65 -6.99 2.02
N VAL A 8 12.36 -6.63 2.09
CA VAL A 8 11.84 -5.60 3.00
C VAL A 8 12.02 -6.03 4.45
N ALA A 9 11.68 -7.28 4.79
CA ALA A 9 11.86 -7.82 6.14
C ALA A 9 13.31 -7.70 6.61
N LYS A 10 14.26 -8.16 5.78
CA LYS A 10 15.70 -8.10 6.09
C LYS A 10 16.18 -6.67 6.31
N VAL A 11 15.84 -5.73 5.42
CA VAL A 11 16.23 -4.32 5.59
C VAL A 11 15.62 -3.73 6.86
N ALA A 12 14.37 -4.06 7.16
CA ALA A 12 13.68 -3.55 8.32
C ALA A 12 14.28 -4.04 9.65
N GLU A 13 14.65 -5.31 9.73
CA GLU A 13 15.36 -5.89 10.89
C GLU A 13 16.70 -5.22 11.17
N HIS A 14 17.34 -4.60 10.17
CA HIS A 14 18.65 -3.96 10.28
C HIS A 14 18.59 -2.45 10.55
N GLY A 15 17.44 -1.89 10.93
CA GLY A 15 17.39 -0.50 11.39
C GLY A 15 16.05 0.23 11.35
N TRP A 16 14.97 -0.43 10.92
CA TRP A 16 13.62 0.18 10.94
C TRP A 16 12.74 -0.33 12.08
N LEU A 17 12.83 -1.63 12.40
CA LEU A 17 12.12 -2.23 13.53
C LEU A 17 12.68 -1.71 14.86
N GLN A 18 11.77 -1.37 15.77
CA GLN A 18 12.12 -1.03 17.15
C GLN A 18 12.48 -2.28 17.96
N ARG A 19 13.10 -2.08 19.13
CA ARG A 19 13.43 -3.19 20.03
C ARG A 19 12.16 -3.95 20.44
N GLY A 20 12.13 -5.25 20.18
CA GLY A 20 10.97 -6.11 20.46
C GLY A 20 9.83 -5.99 19.44
N GLU A 21 10.02 -5.21 18.37
CA GLU A 21 9.08 -5.16 17.25
C GLU A 21 9.33 -6.34 16.30
N SER A 22 8.27 -7.01 15.87
CA SER A 22 8.31 -8.11 14.91
C SER A 22 7.20 -8.00 13.89
N PHE A 23 7.43 -8.51 12.68
CA PHE A 23 6.42 -8.50 11.63
C PHE A 23 5.26 -9.43 11.97
N HIS A 24 4.06 -8.90 11.81
CA HIS A 24 2.85 -9.70 11.68
C HIS A 24 2.59 -10.03 10.21
N ARG A 25 2.70 -9.03 9.32
CA ARG A 25 2.50 -9.21 7.87
C ARG A 25 3.23 -8.14 7.07
N ILE A 26 3.82 -8.54 5.94
CA ILE A 26 4.26 -7.63 4.87
C ILE A 26 3.32 -7.89 3.70
N PHE A 27 2.59 -6.87 3.26
CA PHE A 27 1.58 -7.05 2.22
C PHE A 27 2.24 -7.13 0.84
N GLU A 28 1.70 -7.98 -0.02
CA GLU A 28 2.21 -8.12 -1.38
C GLU A 28 2.11 -6.80 -2.16
N ARG A 29 3.13 -6.56 -2.98
CA ARG A 29 3.22 -5.41 -3.87
C ARG A 29 2.99 -5.85 -5.30
N ARG A 30 1.74 -6.18 -5.62
CA ARG A 30 1.33 -6.50 -6.99
C ARG A 30 1.45 -5.24 -7.90
N PRO A 31 1.91 -5.38 -9.15
CA PRO A 31 1.83 -4.31 -10.13
C PRO A 31 0.40 -3.81 -10.32
N GLY A 32 0.24 -2.51 -10.58
CA GLY A 32 -1.07 -1.90 -10.81
C GLY A 32 -1.31 -0.64 -9.99
N TYR A 33 -2.50 -0.08 -10.16
CA TYR A 33 -2.95 1.16 -9.54
C TYR A 33 -3.89 0.87 -8.38
N LEU A 34 -3.88 1.77 -7.40
CA LEU A 34 -4.94 1.79 -6.40
C LEU A 34 -6.16 2.50 -7.00
N ALA A 35 -7.33 2.14 -6.50
CA ALA A 35 -8.59 2.83 -6.71
C ALA A 35 -9.17 3.23 -5.35
N SER A 36 -10.18 4.10 -5.37
CA SER A 36 -10.86 4.47 -4.13
C SER A 36 -12.30 4.87 -4.34
N THR A 37 -13.15 4.57 -3.36
CA THR A 37 -14.49 5.14 -3.19
C THR A 37 -14.51 5.99 -1.94
N VAL A 38 -14.60 7.31 -2.09
CA VAL A 38 -14.59 8.28 -0.98
C VAL A 38 -15.84 9.13 -1.04
N ALA A 39 -16.63 9.16 0.04
CA ALA A 39 -17.90 9.89 0.09
C ALA A 39 -18.83 9.55 -1.10
N GLY A 40 -18.86 8.27 -1.49
CA GLY A 40 -19.65 7.78 -2.63
C GLY A 40 -19.08 8.11 -4.02
N ARG A 41 -17.89 8.74 -4.11
CA ARG A 41 -17.23 9.06 -5.38
C ARG A 41 -16.08 8.10 -5.64
N THR A 42 -16.07 7.49 -6.82
CA THR A 42 -15.02 6.57 -7.27
C THR A 42 -13.93 7.33 -8.02
N SER A 43 -12.66 7.04 -7.70
CA SER A 43 -11.47 7.50 -8.42
C SER A 43 -10.65 6.29 -8.85
N VAL A 44 -10.48 6.14 -10.17
CA VAL A 44 -9.72 5.06 -10.80
C VAL A 44 -8.88 5.66 -11.94
N PRO A 45 -7.54 5.74 -11.79
CA PRO A 45 -6.78 5.43 -10.59
C PRO A 45 -7.11 6.39 -9.43
N HIS A 46 -6.78 5.98 -8.22
CA HIS A 46 -6.83 6.80 -7.04
C HIS A 46 -5.84 7.97 -7.18
N THR A 47 -6.34 9.18 -6.96
CA THR A 47 -5.51 10.39 -6.87
C THR A 47 -5.45 10.82 -5.41
N PRO A 48 -4.24 11.05 -4.84
CA PRO A 48 -4.11 11.46 -3.45
C PRO A 48 -4.96 12.70 -3.13
N VAL A 49 -5.70 12.65 -2.02
CA VAL A 49 -6.53 13.78 -1.55
C VAL A 49 -5.94 14.51 -0.35
N ASN A 50 -4.98 13.90 0.33
CA ASN A 50 -4.18 14.53 1.39
C ASN A 50 -2.76 14.86 0.90
N PRO A 51 -2.01 15.73 1.62
CA PRO A 51 -0.59 15.94 1.36
C PRO A 51 0.19 14.63 1.48
N VAL A 52 1.00 14.32 0.47
CA VAL A 52 1.81 13.10 0.40
C VAL A 52 3.29 13.43 0.16
N PRO A 53 4.22 12.60 0.68
CA PRO A 53 5.62 12.67 0.29
C PRO A 53 5.81 12.44 -1.21
N LYS A 54 6.89 12.97 -1.78
CA LYS A 54 7.23 12.79 -3.19
C LYS A 54 8.17 11.60 -3.38
N CYS A 55 7.78 10.66 -4.24
CA CYS A 55 8.69 9.64 -4.78
C CYS A 55 9.53 10.24 -5.90
N THR A 56 10.82 9.93 -5.96
CA THR A 56 11.71 10.33 -7.06
C THR A 56 11.62 9.41 -8.27
N GLN A 57 10.90 8.29 -8.15
CA GLN A 57 10.65 7.36 -9.24
C GLN A 57 9.27 7.57 -9.82
N GLU A 58 9.17 7.44 -11.15
CA GLU A 58 7.88 7.41 -11.84
C GLU A 58 7.22 6.04 -11.72
N VAL A 59 5.91 5.99 -11.93
CA VAL A 59 5.19 4.72 -12.04
C VAL A 59 5.73 3.93 -13.24
N SER A 60 5.86 2.62 -13.09
CA SER A 60 6.40 1.79 -14.17
C SER A 60 5.45 1.78 -15.37
N GLU A 61 5.99 2.05 -16.56
CA GLU A 61 5.24 2.02 -17.82
C GLU A 61 4.63 0.64 -18.15
N THR A 62 5.14 -0.42 -17.51
CA THR A 62 4.64 -1.79 -17.69
C THR A 62 3.39 -2.07 -16.86
N TYR A 63 2.98 -1.16 -15.97
CA TYR A 63 1.74 -1.32 -15.22
C TYR A 63 0.57 -1.22 -16.19
N LEU A 64 -0.25 -2.28 -16.23
CA LEU A 64 -1.51 -2.24 -16.97
C LEU A 64 -2.35 -1.09 -16.43
N LYS A 65 -2.79 -0.21 -17.32
CA LYS A 65 -3.73 0.84 -16.96
C LYS A 65 -5.09 0.22 -16.62
N PRO A 66 -5.82 0.76 -15.64
CA PRO A 66 -7.19 0.33 -15.40
C PRO A 66 -8.03 0.44 -16.68
N SER A 67 -8.90 -0.53 -16.91
CA SER A 67 -9.81 -0.52 -18.05
C SER A 67 -10.77 0.67 -17.98
N GLU A 68 -11.24 1.14 -19.15
CA GLU A 68 -12.22 2.23 -19.19
C GLU A 68 -13.54 1.85 -18.49
N LEU A 69 -13.91 0.57 -18.51
CA LEU A 69 -15.13 0.08 -17.86
C LEU A 69 -15.05 0.31 -16.35
N THR A 70 -13.96 -0.12 -15.71
CA THR A 70 -13.72 0.10 -14.28
C THR A 70 -13.57 1.59 -13.98
N ALA A 71 -12.84 2.32 -14.83
CA ALA A 71 -12.60 3.75 -14.63
C ALA A 71 -13.88 4.58 -14.62
N ARG A 72 -14.88 4.19 -15.41
CA ARG A 72 -16.21 4.83 -15.48
C ARG A 72 -17.21 4.27 -14.48
N GLY A 73 -16.81 3.31 -13.64
CA GLY A 73 -17.68 2.67 -12.65
C GLY A 73 -18.69 1.68 -13.24
N GLY A 74 -18.48 1.18 -14.45
CA GLY A 74 -19.37 0.24 -15.15
C GLY A 74 -19.27 -1.21 -14.66
N HIS A 75 -19.34 -1.41 -13.35
CA HIS A 75 -19.11 -2.68 -12.65
C HIS A 75 -20.08 -2.82 -11.48
N LEU A 76 -20.45 -4.05 -11.12
CA LEU A 76 -21.38 -4.33 -10.03
C LEU A 76 -20.66 -4.89 -8.80
N GLY A 77 -20.70 -4.13 -7.70
CA GLY A 77 -20.07 -4.53 -6.45
C GLY A 77 -18.56 -4.67 -6.60
N ASP A 78 -18.04 -5.87 -6.40
CA ASP A 78 -16.62 -6.20 -6.43
C ASP A 78 -16.11 -6.69 -7.80
N GLU A 79 -16.89 -6.54 -8.88
CA GLU A 79 -16.46 -6.95 -10.24
C GLU A 79 -15.19 -6.25 -10.75
N TRP A 80 -14.80 -5.11 -10.16
CA TRP A 80 -13.53 -4.43 -10.48
C TRP A 80 -12.30 -5.31 -10.20
N VAL A 81 -12.42 -6.35 -9.36
CA VAL A 81 -11.28 -7.23 -9.06
C VAL A 81 -10.79 -8.00 -10.27
N HIS A 82 -11.59 -8.10 -11.33
CA HIS A 82 -11.18 -8.70 -12.61
C HIS A 82 -10.34 -7.75 -13.47
N ASP A 83 -10.20 -6.48 -13.07
CA ASP A 83 -9.32 -5.53 -13.74
C ASP A 83 -7.89 -5.67 -13.22
N TRP A 84 -7.01 -6.24 -14.04
CA TRP A 84 -5.60 -6.48 -13.70
C TRP A 84 -4.78 -5.19 -13.58
N GLY A 85 -5.31 -4.05 -14.02
CA GLY A 85 -4.75 -2.74 -13.74
C GLY A 85 -4.99 -2.27 -12.31
N ILE A 86 -5.90 -2.91 -11.56
CA ILE A 86 -6.21 -2.60 -10.16
C ILE A 86 -5.51 -3.59 -9.21
N ARG A 87 -4.69 -3.04 -8.31
CA ARG A 87 -4.02 -3.80 -7.25
C ARG A 87 -4.67 -3.64 -5.87
N GLY A 88 -5.61 -2.72 -5.72
CA GLY A 88 -6.28 -2.49 -4.45
C GLY A 88 -7.29 -1.36 -4.51
N TRP A 89 -8.15 -1.30 -3.49
CA TRP A 89 -9.27 -0.37 -3.43
C TRP A 89 -9.48 0.12 -2.00
N ALA A 90 -9.47 1.45 -1.80
CA ALA A 90 -9.79 2.07 -0.52
C ALA A 90 -11.25 2.53 -0.50
N SER A 91 -11.96 2.29 0.61
CA SER A 91 -13.35 2.72 0.80
C SER A 91 -13.49 3.49 2.10
N ALA A 92 -14.08 4.68 2.04
CA ALA A 92 -14.27 5.54 3.21
C ALA A 92 -15.42 6.53 3.06
N ALA A 93 -15.93 7.00 4.21
CA ALA A 93 -16.95 8.05 4.26
C ALA A 93 -16.41 9.43 3.84
N ASP A 94 -15.12 9.70 4.06
CA ASP A 94 -14.46 10.98 3.75
C ASP A 94 -12.95 10.78 3.53
N GLY A 95 -12.27 11.80 2.99
CA GLY A 95 -10.85 11.73 2.62
C GLY A 95 -9.88 11.72 3.81
N GLY A 96 -10.34 12.05 5.01
CA GLY A 96 -9.51 12.06 6.22
C GLY A 96 -9.33 10.68 6.86
N ARG A 97 -10.00 9.65 6.35
CA ARG A 97 -9.99 8.30 6.92
C ARG A 97 -8.72 7.51 6.61
N LEU A 98 -8.38 6.59 7.50
CA LEU A 98 -7.11 5.87 7.50
C LEU A 98 -6.87 5.08 6.21
N ALA A 99 -7.89 4.40 5.67
CA ALA A 99 -7.74 3.69 4.39
C ALA A 99 -7.38 4.62 3.23
N VAL A 100 -7.93 5.85 3.20
CA VAL A 100 -7.62 6.85 2.18
C VAL A 100 -6.22 7.40 2.39
N GLN A 101 -5.83 7.73 3.62
CA GLN A 101 -4.47 8.17 3.92
C GLN A 101 -3.42 7.13 3.50
N VAL A 102 -3.70 5.84 3.72
CA VAL A 102 -2.84 4.74 3.26
C VAL A 102 -2.81 4.66 1.74
N ALA A 103 -3.96 4.78 1.08
CA ALA A 103 -4.03 4.77 -0.38
C ALA A 103 -3.28 5.94 -1.01
N ASP A 104 -3.40 7.13 -0.43
CA ASP A 104 -2.71 8.35 -0.86
C ASP A 104 -1.19 8.10 -0.89
N VAL A 105 -0.60 7.64 0.22
CA VAL A 105 0.85 7.43 0.31
C VAL A 105 1.33 6.22 -0.51
N LEU A 106 0.52 5.16 -0.66
CA LEU A 106 0.86 4.02 -1.51
C LEU A 106 0.81 4.37 -3.00
N ALA A 107 -0.13 5.23 -3.40
CA ALA A 107 -0.22 5.76 -4.76
C ALA A 107 0.95 6.70 -5.05
N ALA A 108 1.26 7.63 -4.13
CA ALA A 108 2.42 8.52 -4.21
C ALA A 108 3.75 7.76 -4.30
N GLY A 109 3.80 6.53 -3.76
CA GLY A 109 4.97 5.68 -3.82
C GLY A 109 5.29 5.13 -5.20
N ASN A 110 4.42 5.34 -6.21
CA ASN A 110 4.60 4.86 -7.58
C ASN A 110 4.92 3.37 -7.67
N GLY A 111 4.33 2.63 -6.74
CA GLY A 111 4.55 1.22 -6.58
C GLY A 111 5.83 0.84 -5.84
N TYR A 112 6.66 1.73 -5.32
CA TYR A 112 7.86 1.38 -4.54
C TYR A 112 7.65 1.35 -3.02
N ALA A 113 6.54 1.93 -2.55
CA ALA A 113 6.11 1.87 -1.16
C ALA A 113 5.49 0.50 -0.81
N TRP A 114 5.59 0.14 0.47
CA TRP A 114 5.11 -1.10 1.05
C TRP A 114 4.22 -0.81 2.24
N LEU A 115 3.10 -1.50 2.35
CA LEU A 115 2.36 -1.59 3.59
C LEU A 115 2.93 -2.74 4.42
N VAL A 116 3.16 -2.48 5.71
CA VAL A 116 3.65 -3.46 6.67
C VAL A 116 2.87 -3.36 7.97
N ALA A 117 2.64 -4.50 8.62
CA ALA A 117 2.05 -4.61 9.94
C ALA A 117 3.00 -5.35 10.87
N THR A 118 3.21 -4.80 12.06
CA THR A 118 4.01 -5.37 13.14
C THR A 118 3.17 -5.55 14.38
N ASN A 119 3.73 -6.18 15.42
CA ASN A 119 3.12 -6.22 16.74
C ASN A 119 3.01 -4.83 17.42
N GLN A 120 3.58 -3.77 16.84
CA GLN A 120 3.59 -2.41 17.43
C GLN A 120 2.97 -1.33 16.55
N ARG A 121 2.77 -1.55 15.24
CA ARG A 121 2.17 -0.56 14.34
C ARG A 121 1.79 -1.15 12.99
N ILE A 122 0.96 -0.43 12.26
CA ILE A 122 0.83 -0.54 10.81
C ILE A 122 1.51 0.67 10.17
N ALA A 123 2.26 0.47 9.09
CA ALA A 123 3.03 1.54 8.47
C ALA A 123 3.16 1.38 6.95
N VAL A 124 3.24 2.51 6.25
CA VAL A 124 3.70 2.56 4.87
C VAL A 124 5.16 3.01 4.85
N VAL A 125 6.00 2.17 4.26
CA VAL A 125 7.45 2.39 4.17
C VAL A 125 7.93 2.40 2.73
N ILE A 126 9.00 3.13 2.46
CA ILE A 126 9.64 3.15 1.14
C ILE A 126 11.17 3.10 1.30
N PRO A 127 11.91 2.48 0.36
CA PRO A 127 13.37 2.59 0.33
C PRO A 127 13.82 4.06 0.23
N ALA A 128 14.75 4.47 1.11
CA ALA A 128 15.20 5.87 1.21
C ALA A 128 15.76 6.44 -0.10
N ARG A 129 16.37 5.59 -0.94
CA ARG A 129 16.88 5.97 -2.26
C ARG A 129 15.81 6.47 -3.25
N PHE A 130 14.54 6.29 -2.94
CA PHE A 130 13.40 6.73 -3.75
C PHE A 130 12.72 7.98 -3.18
N VAL A 131 13.29 8.58 -2.14
CA VAL A 131 12.79 9.81 -1.51
C VAL A 131 13.85 10.89 -1.67
N ASP A 132 13.42 12.09 -2.02
CA ASP A 132 14.30 13.26 -2.03
C ASP A 132 14.42 13.80 -0.60
N LEU A 133 15.42 13.30 0.14
CA LEU A 133 15.72 13.72 1.52
C LEU A 133 17.15 14.24 1.62
N PRO A 134 17.40 15.26 2.46
CA PRO A 134 18.76 15.67 2.80
C PRO A 134 19.59 14.49 3.37
N PRO A 135 20.89 14.37 3.07
CA PRO A 135 21.71 13.23 3.49
C PRO A 135 21.70 12.93 5.00
N HIS A 136 21.59 13.96 5.84
CA HIS A 136 21.55 13.81 7.30
C HIS A 136 20.23 13.22 7.83
N GLN A 137 19.19 13.15 7.00
CA GLN A 137 17.89 12.57 7.33
C GLN A 137 17.72 11.14 6.78
N ILE A 138 18.67 10.67 5.97
CA ILE A 138 18.68 9.31 5.42
C ILE A 138 19.31 8.39 6.46
N PRO A 139 18.57 7.42 7.03
CA PRO A 139 19.17 6.43 7.92
C PRO A 139 20.25 5.64 7.17
N PRO A 140 21.32 5.19 7.86
CA PRO A 140 22.35 4.40 7.23
C PRO A 140 21.73 3.15 6.57
N PRO A 141 22.17 2.77 5.36
CA PRO A 141 21.63 1.60 4.69
C PRO A 141 21.93 0.34 5.50
N ALA A 142 21.06 -0.67 5.38
CA ALA A 142 21.34 -1.97 5.97
C ALA A 142 22.65 -2.53 5.39
N PRO A 143 23.58 -3.05 6.22
CA PRO A 143 24.86 -3.60 5.78
C PRO A 143 24.68 -5.00 5.19
N LEU A 144 23.80 -5.13 4.20
CA LEU A 144 23.37 -6.39 3.61
C LEU A 144 23.80 -6.48 2.13
N PRO A 145 24.48 -7.57 1.71
CA PRO A 145 24.86 -7.77 0.31
C PRO A 145 23.65 -7.67 -0.63
N GLY A 146 23.72 -6.77 -1.62
CA GLY A 146 22.64 -6.56 -2.60
C GLY A 146 21.45 -5.74 -2.09
N LEU A 147 21.43 -5.32 -0.82
CA LEU A 147 20.36 -4.53 -0.20
C LEU A 147 20.91 -3.23 0.40
N ASN A 148 21.49 -2.38 -0.45
CA ASN A 148 21.98 -1.05 -0.07
C ASN A 148 20.84 -0.03 0.05
N THR A 149 20.00 -0.16 1.07
CA THR A 149 18.98 0.86 1.37
C THR A 149 18.55 0.80 2.83
N SER A 150 17.97 1.89 3.30
CA SER A 150 17.20 1.99 4.54
C SER A 150 15.73 2.21 4.20
N LEU A 151 14.85 1.99 5.17
CA LEU A 151 13.41 2.27 5.01
C LEU A 151 13.05 3.60 5.67
N ILE A 152 12.29 4.40 4.95
CA ILE A 152 11.66 5.63 5.45
C ILE A 152 10.18 5.35 5.68
N THR A 153 9.66 5.76 6.83
CA THR A 153 8.23 5.73 7.11
C THR A 153 7.56 6.95 6.48
N TRP A 154 6.52 6.73 5.67
CA TRP A 154 5.68 7.79 5.11
C TRP A 154 4.35 7.95 5.84
N TRP A 155 3.87 6.89 6.47
CA TRP A 155 2.66 6.89 7.27
C TRP A 155 2.76 5.77 8.29
N GLN A 156 2.23 5.99 9.50
CA GLN A 156 2.10 4.93 10.50
C GLN A 156 0.96 5.22 11.47
N GLN A 157 0.40 4.16 12.04
CA GLN A 157 -0.58 4.20 13.12
C GLN A 157 -0.31 3.07 14.12
N PRO A 158 -0.73 3.23 15.39
CA PRO A 158 -0.66 2.16 16.38
C PRO A 158 -1.56 0.98 15.98
N PRO A 159 -1.37 -0.23 16.56
CA PRO A 159 -2.07 -1.44 16.13
C PRO A 159 -3.59 -1.36 16.33
N ASN A 160 -4.04 -0.63 17.36
CA ASN A 160 -5.46 -0.43 17.65
C ASN A 160 -6.18 0.46 16.62
N ALA A 161 -5.47 1.07 15.68
CA ALA A 161 -6.06 1.71 14.52
C ALA A 161 -6.62 0.70 13.50
N VAL A 162 -6.23 -0.58 13.60
CA VAL A 162 -6.70 -1.66 12.75
C VAL A 162 -7.71 -2.51 13.53
N ALA A 163 -8.94 -2.57 13.04
CA ALA A 163 -10.01 -3.41 13.59
C ALA A 163 -9.85 -4.87 13.16
N GLY A 164 -9.28 -5.14 11.98
CA GLY A 164 -9.00 -6.50 11.54
C GLY A 164 -8.25 -6.56 10.21
N ILE A 165 -7.53 -7.66 10.01
CA ILE A 165 -6.90 -8.03 8.75
C ILE A 165 -7.41 -9.43 8.38
N ARG A 166 -8.02 -9.58 7.20
CA ARG A 166 -8.59 -10.85 6.75
C ARG A 166 -8.23 -11.12 5.30
N ASP A 167 -7.90 -12.37 5.00
CA ASP A 167 -7.88 -12.84 3.61
C ASP A 167 -9.33 -13.02 3.14
N VAL A 168 -9.65 -12.49 1.96
CA VAL A 168 -10.98 -12.52 1.36
C VAL A 168 -10.88 -12.95 -0.09
N LEU A 169 -11.89 -13.68 -0.56
CA LEU A 169 -12.06 -14.01 -1.97
C LEU A 169 -13.14 -13.10 -2.54
N LEU A 170 -12.81 -12.36 -3.59
CA LEU A 170 -13.70 -11.40 -4.22
C LEU A 170 -14.02 -11.80 -5.67
N GLY A 171 -15.05 -11.19 -6.23
CA GLY A 171 -15.44 -11.35 -7.62
C GLY A 171 -16.43 -12.48 -7.84
N ARG A 172 -16.56 -12.88 -9.11
CA ARG A 172 -17.65 -13.76 -9.59
C ARG A 172 -17.14 -15.07 -10.18
N THR A 173 -15.84 -15.33 -10.10
CA THR A 173 -15.25 -16.59 -10.51
C THR A 173 -15.46 -17.65 -9.43
N ILE A 174 -15.47 -18.93 -9.80
CA ILE A 174 -15.71 -20.04 -8.85
C ILE A 174 -14.67 -20.05 -7.72
N ALA A 175 -13.42 -19.71 -8.03
CA ALA A 175 -12.34 -19.65 -7.04
C ALA A 175 -12.28 -18.30 -6.30
N GLY A 176 -12.89 -17.24 -6.85
CA GLY A 176 -12.65 -15.87 -6.44
C GLY A 176 -11.21 -15.40 -6.69
N ASP A 177 -10.99 -14.10 -6.63
CA ASP A 177 -9.68 -13.48 -6.66
C ASP A 177 -9.20 -13.18 -5.22
N PRO A 178 -7.96 -13.54 -4.87
CA PRO A 178 -7.46 -13.37 -3.51
C PRO A 178 -7.09 -11.92 -3.19
N PHE A 179 -7.68 -11.40 -2.13
CA PHE A 179 -7.41 -10.07 -1.59
C PHE A 179 -7.20 -10.15 -0.07
N VAL A 180 -6.60 -9.10 0.47
CA VAL A 180 -6.61 -8.84 1.91
C VAL A 180 -7.47 -7.62 2.19
N SER A 181 -8.40 -7.79 3.11
CA SER A 181 -9.19 -6.72 3.70
C SER A 181 -8.52 -6.24 4.97
N ILE A 182 -8.21 -4.94 5.02
CA ILE A 182 -7.75 -4.24 6.21
C ILE A 182 -8.86 -3.30 6.63
N ASP A 183 -9.52 -3.65 7.73
CA ASP A 183 -10.55 -2.80 8.33
C ASP A 183 -9.89 -1.92 9.38
N PHE A 184 -10.09 -0.62 9.27
CA PHE A 184 -9.61 0.35 10.23
C PHE A 184 -10.68 0.65 11.28
N ALA A 185 -10.24 1.02 12.48
CA ALA A 185 -11.11 1.35 13.61
C ALA A 185 -12.01 2.58 13.36
N ASP A 186 -11.67 3.40 12.36
CA ASP A 186 -12.45 4.56 11.94
C ASP A 186 -13.58 4.23 10.94
N GLY A 187 -13.79 2.94 10.67
CA GLY A 187 -14.83 2.43 9.76
C GLY A 187 -14.42 2.39 8.29
N SER A 188 -13.21 2.83 7.95
CA SER A 188 -12.69 2.73 6.57
C SER A 188 -12.06 1.36 6.28
N ASN A 189 -11.96 1.02 5.00
CA ASN A 189 -11.47 -0.28 4.55
C ASN A 189 -10.48 -0.13 3.39
N LEU A 190 -9.44 -0.96 3.38
CA LEU A 190 -8.50 -1.09 2.28
C LEU A 190 -8.41 -2.55 1.83
N LEU A 191 -8.65 -2.78 0.54
CA LEU A 191 -8.45 -4.07 -0.12
C LEU A 191 -7.14 -4.05 -0.90
N LEU A 192 -6.31 -5.08 -0.75
CA LEU A 192 -5.05 -5.26 -1.48
C LEU A 192 -4.98 -6.66 -2.12
N ARG A 193 -4.72 -6.70 -3.43
CA ARG A 193 -4.56 -7.95 -4.20
C ARG A 193 -3.35 -8.74 -3.68
N GLN A 194 -3.51 -10.05 -3.51
CA GLN A 194 -2.42 -10.99 -3.14
C GLN A 194 -1.89 -11.77 -4.33
#